data_AF-A0A2A4FHH3-F1
#
_entry.id   AF-A0A2A4FHH3-F1
#
_cell.length_a   1.000
_cell.length_b   1.000
_cell.length_c   1.000
_cell.angle_alpha   90.00
_cell.angle_beta   90.00
_cell.angle_gamma   90.00
#
_symmetry.space_group_name_H-M   'P 1'
#
loop_
_entity.id
_entity.type
_entity.pdbx_description
1 polymer ?
#
loop_
_entity_poly.entity_id
_entity_poly.type
_entity_poly.pdbx_seq_one_letter_code
_entity_poly.pdbx_strand_id
1 'polypeptide(L)'
;MTTATSWLRLTEEAADTTLPADLRARDSFAARDCGWVEQMVPFIGSHATPGGWIVDPFCGFGTTLVAAAQCGAPALGVEIDPERAAFARERLARAGATASRHPVLAGDLSTAATQTAARDAGGPFTLCLTSVPYFGCDELPGKSADGQLYGVAHYAPFLERMRNVFAGVHALLEPGGWCIAMAQNLRLGGRFVPLAWDVARLLGERFVLHEERVLIYERAGGPAPHGDGATDRTHEYALVCRKAPLASDADAARALVAALTRDGFAFAVFGGFARRLAAEAGHADDDTDTPLNDVDLVVPPDDAGVSRLLQWLEADGFSLESWNARITPPVAAAALRYRHYFRARRVDARGRLVQVDVTVADTQEGFAACAAGANDR
;
A
#
# COMPACT_ATOMS: atom_id res chain seq x y z
N MET A 1 -26.24 13.58 1.32
CA MET A 1 -24.90 13.71 0.72
C MET A 1 -24.05 14.50 1.69
N THR A 2 -23.28 13.81 2.53
CA THR A 2 -22.31 14.46 3.43
C THR A 2 -21.21 15.06 2.58
N THR A 3 -21.02 16.36 2.70
CA THR A 3 -19.93 17.12 2.08
C THR A 3 -18.59 16.45 2.41
N ALA A 4 -17.82 16.08 1.38
CA ALA A 4 -16.47 15.55 1.55
C ALA A 4 -15.56 16.69 2.04
N THR A 5 -15.39 16.78 3.35
CA THR A 5 -14.42 17.66 4.00
C THR A 5 -13.06 16.94 4.08
N SER A 6 -11.96 17.70 4.02
CA SER A 6 -10.59 17.17 4.22
C SER A 6 -10.37 16.60 5.63
N TRP A 7 -11.35 16.76 6.53
CA TRP A 7 -11.35 16.22 7.87
C TRP A 7 -12.73 15.65 8.23
N LEU A 8 -12.75 14.59 9.03
CA LEU A 8 -13.96 14.03 9.64
C LEU A 8 -13.83 14.15 11.15
N ARG A 9 -14.75 14.86 11.79
CA ARG A 9 -14.81 14.95 13.25
C ARG A 9 -15.80 13.95 13.80
N LEU A 10 -15.31 13.13 14.72
CA LEU A 10 -16.03 12.08 15.43
C LEU A 10 -16.26 12.59 16.86
N THR A 11 -17.52 12.89 17.17
CA THR A 11 -17.92 13.46 18.47
C THR A 11 -18.52 12.42 19.41
N GLU A 12 -19.32 11.50 18.88
CA GLU A 12 -20.00 10.45 19.64
C GLU A 12 -19.97 9.13 18.86
N GLU A 13 -19.77 8.02 19.58
CA GLU A 13 -19.88 6.65 19.04
C GLU A 13 -21.35 6.22 19.13
N ALA A 14 -21.92 5.67 18.06
CA ALA A 14 -23.33 5.28 18.08
C ALA A 14 -23.54 4.04 18.96
N ALA A 15 -24.60 4.07 19.76
CA ALA A 15 -24.86 3.02 20.75
C ALA A 15 -25.19 1.66 20.12
N ASP A 16 -25.70 1.64 18.88
CA ASP A 16 -26.09 0.45 18.13
C ASP A 16 -24.92 -0.24 17.42
N THR A 17 -23.79 0.47 17.24
CA THR A 17 -22.57 -0.03 16.58
C THR A 17 -21.42 -0.29 17.55
N THR A 18 -21.49 0.33 18.74
CA THR A 18 -20.55 0.15 19.83
C THR A 18 -20.38 -1.33 20.16
N LEU A 19 -19.15 -1.75 20.46
CA LEU A 19 -18.89 -3.12 20.86
C LEU A 19 -19.72 -3.50 22.11
N PRO A 20 -20.54 -4.58 22.06
CA PRO A 20 -21.36 -5.01 23.19
C PRO A 20 -20.55 -5.18 24.49
N ALA A 21 -21.14 -4.77 25.62
CA ALA A 21 -20.42 -4.71 26.90
C ALA A 21 -19.86 -6.07 27.37
N ASP A 22 -20.57 -7.17 27.11
CA ASP A 22 -20.11 -8.52 27.43
C ASP A 22 -18.95 -8.97 26.54
N LEU A 23 -18.97 -8.61 25.25
CA LEU A 23 -17.84 -8.83 24.33
C LEU A 23 -16.63 -7.98 24.74
N ARG A 24 -16.86 -6.72 25.10
CA ARG A 24 -15.80 -5.83 25.61
C ARG A 24 -15.15 -6.37 26.87
N ALA A 25 -15.92 -6.96 27.78
CA ALA A 25 -15.41 -7.54 29.03
C ALA A 25 -14.59 -8.83 28.83
N ARG A 26 -14.79 -9.53 27.72
CA ARG A 26 -14.00 -10.72 27.34
C ARG A 26 -12.64 -10.36 26.74
N ASP A 27 -12.49 -9.14 26.26
CA ASP A 27 -11.23 -8.66 25.70
C ASP A 27 -10.27 -8.26 26.83
N SER A 28 -9.06 -8.80 26.77
CA SER A 28 -8.03 -8.61 27.78
C SER A 28 -7.49 -7.16 27.84
N PHE A 29 -7.75 -6.36 26.80
CA PHE A 29 -7.45 -4.93 26.73
C PHE A 29 -8.72 -4.05 26.82
N ALA A 30 -9.84 -4.62 27.25
CA ALA A 30 -11.15 -3.97 27.34
C ALA A 30 -11.60 -3.29 26.03
N ALA A 31 -11.12 -3.80 24.89
CA ALA A 31 -11.35 -3.29 23.55
C ALA A 31 -11.11 -1.77 23.42
N ARG A 32 -10.06 -1.27 24.08
CA ARG A 32 -9.66 0.15 24.00
C ARG A 32 -9.15 0.54 22.61
N ASP A 33 -8.76 -0.46 21.84
CA ASP A 33 -8.28 -0.41 20.46
C ASP A 33 -9.38 -0.72 19.43
N CYS A 34 -10.63 -0.94 19.87
CA CYS A 34 -11.75 -1.07 18.95
C CYS A 34 -12.15 0.29 18.39
N GLY A 35 -11.87 0.52 17.10
CA GLY A 35 -12.25 1.73 16.39
C GLY A 35 -13.77 1.89 16.22
N TRP A 36 -14.19 3.14 15.99
CA TRP A 36 -15.59 3.54 15.82
C TRP A 36 -16.12 3.15 14.44
N VAL A 37 -17.36 2.69 14.33
CA VAL A 37 -17.95 2.24 13.06
C VAL A 37 -18.20 3.42 12.13
N GLU A 38 -18.57 4.57 12.70
CA GLU A 38 -18.88 5.83 12.03
C GLU A 38 -17.69 6.37 11.24
N GLN A 39 -16.47 6.02 11.64
CA GLN A 39 -15.26 6.43 10.92
C GLN A 39 -15.18 5.82 9.53
N MET A 40 -15.77 4.64 9.33
CA MET A 40 -15.68 3.87 8.08
C MET A 40 -16.79 4.25 7.09
N VAL A 41 -17.97 4.61 7.60
CA VAL A 41 -19.20 4.83 6.81
C VAL A 41 -19.02 5.84 5.67
N PRO A 42 -18.39 7.02 5.87
CA PRO A 42 -18.20 7.99 4.79
C PRO A 42 -17.35 7.44 3.63
N PHE A 43 -16.36 6.60 3.93
CA PHE A 43 -15.49 6.00 2.91
C PHE A 43 -16.20 4.91 2.12
N ILE A 44 -17.02 4.10 2.79
CA ILE A 44 -17.90 3.12 2.12
C ILE A 44 -18.86 3.84 1.18
N GLY A 45 -19.56 4.88 1.67
CA GLY A 45 -20.52 5.63 0.87
C GLY A 45 -19.91 6.37 -0.34
N SER A 46 -18.61 6.68 -0.31
CA SER A 46 -17.93 7.40 -1.41
C SER A 46 -17.09 6.52 -2.34
N HIS A 47 -16.66 5.33 -1.90
CA HIS A 47 -15.70 4.50 -2.66
C HIS A 47 -16.17 3.07 -2.92
N ALA A 48 -17.18 2.56 -2.19
CA ALA A 48 -17.73 1.24 -2.49
C ALA A 48 -18.48 1.28 -3.82
N THR A 49 -18.16 0.35 -4.72
CA THR A 49 -18.87 0.22 -5.99
C THR A 49 -20.05 -0.74 -5.87
N PRO A 50 -21.19 -0.48 -6.55
CA PRO A 50 -22.29 -1.43 -6.60
C PRO A 50 -21.84 -2.80 -7.09
N GLY A 51 -22.17 -3.86 -6.35
CA GLY A 51 -21.75 -5.23 -6.64
C GLY A 51 -20.29 -5.56 -6.29
N GLY A 52 -19.48 -4.56 -5.91
CA GLY A 52 -18.12 -4.74 -5.44
C GLY A 52 -18.07 -5.10 -3.95
N TRP A 53 -17.05 -5.88 -3.60
CA TRP A 53 -16.76 -6.29 -2.23
C TRP A 53 -15.69 -5.42 -1.59
N ILE A 54 -15.86 -5.19 -0.29
CA ILE A 54 -14.85 -4.59 0.58
C ILE A 54 -13.94 -5.69 1.11
N VAL A 55 -12.65 -5.44 1.24
CA VAL A 55 -11.73 -6.29 2.01
C VAL A 55 -11.08 -5.51 3.14
N ASP A 56 -11.07 -6.08 4.33
CA ASP A 56 -10.32 -5.59 5.48
C ASP A 56 -9.21 -6.61 5.83
N PRO A 57 -7.93 -6.35 5.49
CA PRO A 57 -6.82 -7.25 5.79
C PRO A 57 -6.47 -7.38 7.28
N PHE A 58 -6.99 -6.49 8.13
CA PHE A 58 -6.68 -6.41 9.56
C PHE A 58 -7.97 -6.25 10.36
N CYS A 59 -8.91 -7.17 10.17
CA CYS A 59 -10.30 -6.89 10.54
C CYS A 59 -10.53 -6.82 12.06
N GLY A 60 -9.66 -7.40 12.90
CA GLY A 60 -9.65 -7.20 14.34
C GLY A 60 -11.01 -7.45 14.99
N PHE A 61 -11.63 -6.40 15.54
CA PHE A 61 -12.98 -6.46 16.13
C PHE A 61 -14.12 -6.46 15.11
N GLY A 62 -13.84 -6.46 13.81
CA GLY A 62 -14.83 -6.44 12.73
C GLY A 62 -15.48 -5.07 12.48
N THR A 63 -14.92 -3.97 12.98
CA THR A 63 -15.51 -2.61 12.87
C THR A 63 -15.84 -2.24 11.42
N THR A 64 -14.92 -2.46 10.48
CA THR A 64 -15.15 -2.21 9.05
C THR A 64 -16.31 -3.05 8.49
N LEU A 65 -16.40 -4.32 8.90
CA LEU A 65 -17.45 -5.23 8.42
C LEU A 65 -18.82 -4.86 9.00
N VAL A 66 -18.87 -4.38 10.25
CA VAL A 66 -20.11 -3.84 10.84
C VAL A 66 -20.55 -2.59 10.06
N ALA A 67 -19.62 -1.68 9.74
CA ALA A 67 -19.93 -0.51 8.92
C ALA A 67 -20.44 -0.89 7.52
N ALA A 68 -19.80 -1.89 6.90
CA ALA A 68 -20.22 -2.43 5.60
C ALA A 68 -21.62 -3.02 5.66
N ALA A 69 -21.92 -3.80 6.70
CA ALA A 69 -23.25 -4.38 6.92
C ALA A 69 -24.33 -3.29 7.06
N GLN A 70 -24.07 -2.23 7.82
CA GLN A 70 -24.98 -1.08 7.93
C GLN A 70 -25.19 -0.36 6.60
N CYS A 71 -24.15 -0.25 5.78
CA CYS A 71 -24.22 0.34 4.45
C CYS A 71 -24.79 -0.61 3.39
N GLY A 72 -25.09 -1.86 3.75
CA GLY A 72 -25.55 -2.90 2.81
C GLY A 72 -24.47 -3.40 1.85
N ALA A 73 -23.19 -3.05 2.04
CA ALA A 73 -22.06 -3.45 1.21
C ALA A 73 -21.50 -4.81 1.66
N PRO A 74 -21.21 -5.76 0.76
CA PRO A 74 -20.57 -7.01 1.14
C PRO A 74 -19.09 -6.76 1.48
N ALA A 75 -18.57 -7.45 2.49
CA ALA A 75 -17.21 -7.24 2.98
C ALA A 75 -16.57 -8.54 3.47
N LEU A 76 -15.29 -8.73 3.18
CA LEU A 76 -14.51 -9.85 3.72
C LEU A 76 -13.49 -9.30 4.72
N GLY A 77 -13.43 -9.91 5.90
CA GLY A 77 -12.42 -9.61 6.91
C GLY A 77 -11.37 -10.71 6.96
N VAL A 78 -10.11 -10.35 7.06
CA VAL A 78 -9.00 -11.27 7.37
C VAL A 78 -8.41 -10.86 8.71
N GLU A 79 -8.23 -11.86 9.58
CA GLU A 79 -7.61 -11.69 10.88
C GLU A 79 -6.68 -12.87 11.12
N ILE A 80 -5.44 -12.60 11.54
CA ILE A 80 -4.43 -13.65 11.66
C ILE A 80 -4.63 -14.51 12.92
N ASP A 81 -5.17 -13.92 13.99
CA ASP A 81 -5.51 -14.65 15.21
C ASP A 81 -6.87 -15.35 15.06
N PRO A 82 -6.93 -16.69 15.07
CA PRO A 82 -8.19 -17.43 14.95
C PRO A 82 -9.22 -17.13 16.06
N GLU A 83 -8.77 -16.82 17.28
CA GLU A 83 -9.66 -16.47 18.40
C GLU A 83 -10.26 -15.08 18.18
N ARG A 84 -9.46 -14.11 17.74
CA ARG A 84 -9.94 -12.79 17.33
C ARG A 84 -10.89 -12.87 16.13
N ALA A 85 -10.59 -13.71 15.14
CA ALA A 85 -11.48 -13.97 14.01
C ALA A 85 -12.83 -14.55 14.46
N ALA A 86 -12.84 -15.48 15.42
CA ALA A 86 -14.07 -16.02 16.01
C ALA A 86 -14.86 -14.93 16.77
N PHE A 87 -14.16 -14.08 17.52
CA PHE A 87 -14.75 -12.91 18.19
C PHE A 87 -15.43 -11.97 17.19
N ALA A 88 -14.76 -11.63 16.08
CA ALA A 88 -15.31 -10.76 15.05
C ALA A 88 -16.58 -11.36 14.41
N ARG A 89 -16.59 -12.67 14.13
CA ARG A 89 -17.78 -13.38 13.63
C ARG A 89 -18.95 -13.28 14.61
N GLU A 90 -18.68 -13.44 15.91
CA GLU A 90 -19.71 -13.30 16.95
C GLU A 90 -20.29 -11.88 17.01
N ARG A 91 -19.43 -10.84 16.97
CA ARG A 91 -19.88 -9.45 16.91
C ARG A 91 -20.76 -9.20 15.69
N LEU A 92 -20.33 -9.66 14.51
CA LEU A 92 -21.05 -9.49 13.25
C LEU A 92 -22.43 -10.16 13.28
N ALA A 93 -22.51 -11.39 13.78
CA ALA A 93 -23.78 -12.10 13.93
C ALA A 93 -24.76 -11.33 14.85
N ARG A 94 -24.27 -10.77 15.96
CA ARG A 94 -25.09 -9.95 16.87
C ARG A 94 -25.51 -8.61 16.26
N ALA A 95 -24.69 -8.03 15.38
CA ALA A 95 -25.03 -6.85 14.60
C ALA A 95 -25.97 -7.14 13.41
N GLY A 96 -26.44 -8.39 13.25
CA GLY A 96 -27.36 -8.78 12.18
C GLY A 96 -26.69 -8.99 10.82
N ALA A 97 -25.35 -9.03 10.76
CA ALA A 97 -24.63 -9.30 9.53
C ALA A 97 -24.70 -10.78 9.15
N THR A 98 -24.90 -11.06 7.85
CA THR A 98 -24.93 -12.43 7.34
C THR A 98 -23.53 -12.93 6.97
N ALA A 99 -23.14 -14.12 7.43
CA ALA A 99 -21.83 -14.71 7.17
C ALA A 99 -21.53 -14.91 5.67
N SER A 100 -22.55 -15.09 4.84
CA SER A 100 -22.40 -15.21 3.38
C SER A 100 -22.04 -13.90 2.67
N ARG A 101 -22.30 -12.75 3.31
CA ARG A 101 -21.92 -11.42 2.78
C ARG A 101 -20.81 -10.74 3.59
N HIS A 102 -20.57 -11.23 4.80
CA HIS A 102 -19.60 -10.70 5.75
C HIS A 102 -18.68 -11.80 6.33
N PRO A 103 -18.05 -12.64 5.49
CA PRO A 103 -17.18 -13.69 5.98
C PRO A 103 -15.95 -13.09 6.67
N VAL A 104 -15.51 -13.76 7.74
CA VAL A 104 -14.22 -13.50 8.38
C VAL A 104 -13.35 -14.73 8.21
N LEU A 105 -12.15 -14.57 7.66
CA LEU A 105 -11.14 -15.61 7.49
C LEU A 105 -10.08 -15.49 8.59
N ALA A 106 -9.66 -16.64 9.12
CA ALA A 106 -8.46 -16.71 9.95
C ALA A 106 -7.25 -16.91 9.02
N GLY A 107 -6.33 -15.95 8.94
CA GLY A 107 -5.17 -16.04 8.04
C GLY A 107 -4.44 -14.71 7.80
N ASP A 108 -3.54 -14.72 6.82
CA ASP A 108 -2.71 -13.58 6.45
C ASP A 108 -2.72 -13.41 4.92
N LEU A 109 -3.19 -12.25 4.45
CA LEU A 109 -3.25 -11.93 3.02
C LEU A 109 -1.87 -11.88 2.34
N SER A 110 -0.77 -11.84 3.09
CA SER A 110 0.57 -12.04 2.52
C SER A 110 0.76 -13.44 1.90
N THR A 111 -0.08 -14.42 2.28
CA THR A 111 0.01 -15.81 1.82
C THR A 111 -0.93 -16.10 0.64
N ALA A 112 -0.47 -16.95 -0.28
CA ALA A 112 -1.30 -17.38 -1.41
C ALA A 112 -2.55 -18.16 -0.95
N ALA A 113 -2.45 -18.95 0.13
CA ALA A 113 -3.55 -19.72 0.66
C ALA A 113 -4.72 -18.82 1.13
N THR A 114 -4.43 -17.76 1.89
CA THR A 114 -5.45 -16.81 2.32
C THR A 114 -6.00 -16.00 1.15
N GLN A 115 -5.17 -15.64 0.15
CA GLN A 115 -5.65 -14.97 -1.05
C GLN A 115 -6.64 -15.84 -1.84
N THR A 116 -6.36 -17.14 -2.00
CA THR A 116 -7.29 -18.08 -2.64
C THR A 116 -8.59 -18.19 -1.85
N ALA A 117 -8.50 -18.40 -0.53
CA ALA A 117 -9.68 -18.47 0.34
C ALA A 117 -10.54 -17.20 0.30
N ALA A 118 -9.90 -16.03 0.17
CA ALA A 118 -10.61 -14.76 0.01
C ALA A 118 -11.40 -14.69 -1.31
N ARG A 119 -10.79 -15.15 -2.42
CA ARG A 119 -11.46 -15.22 -3.74
C ARG A 119 -12.60 -16.24 -3.77
N ASP A 120 -12.46 -17.35 -3.05
CA ASP A 120 -13.52 -18.36 -2.95
C ASP A 120 -14.70 -17.88 -2.11
N ALA A 121 -14.44 -17.03 -1.11
CA ALA A 121 -15.45 -16.50 -0.22
C ALA A 121 -16.26 -15.33 -0.81
N GLY A 122 -15.72 -14.59 -1.78
CA GLY A 122 -16.40 -13.46 -2.39
C GLY A 122 -15.59 -12.71 -3.45
N GLY A 123 -16.14 -11.60 -3.93
CA GLY A 123 -15.56 -10.75 -4.97
C GLY A 123 -16.59 -10.35 -6.04
N PRO A 124 -16.23 -9.46 -6.97
CA PRO A 124 -14.93 -8.82 -7.15
C PRO A 124 -14.61 -7.82 -6.03
N PHE A 125 -13.35 -7.73 -5.61
CA PHE A 125 -12.92 -6.81 -4.53
C PHE A 125 -12.54 -5.45 -5.11
N THR A 126 -13.28 -4.41 -4.76
CA THR A 126 -13.10 -3.07 -5.35
C THR A 126 -12.71 -2.00 -4.35
N LEU A 127 -12.79 -2.30 -3.05
CA LEU A 127 -12.37 -1.42 -1.97
C LEU A 127 -11.64 -2.22 -0.89
N CYS A 128 -10.41 -1.82 -0.55
CA CYS A 128 -9.78 -2.18 0.71
C CYS A 128 -10.03 -1.03 1.69
N LEU A 129 -10.60 -1.33 2.85
CA LEU A 129 -10.86 -0.35 3.90
C LEU A 129 -10.42 -0.96 5.22
N THR A 130 -9.50 -0.32 5.92
CA THR A 130 -8.87 -0.93 7.11
C THR A 130 -8.28 0.09 8.05
N SER A 131 -8.11 -0.29 9.31
CA SER A 131 -7.21 0.39 10.25
C SER A 131 -5.94 -0.43 10.38
N VAL A 132 -4.79 0.18 10.14
CA VAL A 132 -3.52 -0.56 10.23
C VAL A 132 -3.22 -0.89 11.70
N PRO A 133 -2.61 -2.04 11.99
CA PRO A 133 -2.13 -2.32 13.33
C PRO A 133 -1.07 -1.29 13.74
N TYR A 134 -1.00 -0.97 15.03
CA TYR A 134 -0.03 -0.02 15.57
C TYR A 134 1.22 -0.71 16.13
N PHE A 135 2.38 -0.10 15.90
CA PHE A 135 3.67 -0.59 16.41
C PHE A 135 3.85 -0.26 17.90
N GLY A 136 4.60 -1.09 18.61
CA GLY A 136 4.92 -0.86 20.03
C GLY A 136 3.77 -1.15 20.99
N CYS A 137 2.76 -1.91 20.54
CA CYS A 137 1.70 -2.45 21.39
C CYS A 137 2.16 -3.72 22.14
N ASP A 138 3.42 -3.70 22.63
CA ASP A 138 4.08 -4.78 23.36
C ASP A 138 3.46 -5.06 24.73
N GLU A 139 2.27 -4.52 25.02
CA GLU A 139 1.51 -4.75 26.25
C GLU A 139 0.18 -5.48 25.96
N LEU A 140 -0.25 -5.63 24.70
CA LEU A 140 -1.48 -6.31 24.32
C LEU A 140 -1.41 -7.82 24.59
N PRO A 141 -2.32 -8.43 25.36
CA PRO A 141 -2.26 -9.87 25.65
C PRO A 141 -2.57 -10.72 24.41
N GLY A 142 -1.89 -11.88 24.23
CA GLY A 142 -2.10 -12.80 23.09
C GLY A 142 -1.07 -12.74 21.95
N LYS A 143 0.11 -12.15 22.19
CA LYS A 143 1.15 -11.78 21.20
C LYS A 143 1.81 -12.92 20.41
N SER A 144 1.50 -14.18 20.70
CA SER A 144 2.35 -15.32 20.40
C SER A 144 1.88 -16.15 19.21
N ALA A 145 1.27 -15.52 18.19
CA ALA A 145 1.05 -16.18 16.91
C ALA A 145 2.17 -15.79 15.94
N ASP A 146 2.83 -16.78 15.35
CA ASP A 146 3.79 -16.56 14.27
C ASP A 146 3.14 -15.74 13.15
N GLY A 147 3.68 -14.57 12.84
CA GLY A 147 3.16 -13.69 11.79
C GLY A 147 2.45 -12.42 12.28
N GLN A 148 2.02 -12.36 13.55
CA GLN A 148 1.28 -11.23 14.12
C GLN A 148 2.10 -9.92 14.11
N LEU A 149 1.54 -8.83 13.58
CA LEU A 149 2.21 -7.53 13.49
C LEU A 149 2.48 -6.89 14.87
N TYR A 150 1.57 -7.11 15.83
CA TYR A 150 1.73 -6.64 17.22
C TYR A 150 2.86 -7.32 18.00
N GLY A 151 3.36 -8.48 17.52
CA GLY A 151 4.46 -9.21 18.17
C GLY A 151 5.85 -8.81 17.67
N VAL A 152 5.95 -7.85 16.75
CA VAL A 152 7.21 -7.52 16.09
C VAL A 152 8.02 -6.54 16.93
N ALA A 153 9.18 -6.98 17.43
CA ALA A 153 10.02 -6.18 18.35
C ALA A 153 10.67 -4.93 17.72
N HIS A 154 10.77 -4.88 16.39
CA HIS A 154 11.53 -3.85 15.68
C HIS A 154 10.71 -3.22 14.56
N TYR A 155 10.82 -1.90 14.43
CA TYR A 155 9.96 -1.11 13.52
C TYR A 155 10.16 -1.43 12.04
N ALA A 156 11.40 -1.66 11.60
CA ALA A 156 11.67 -1.99 10.19
C ALA A 156 11.05 -3.34 9.77
N PRO A 157 11.25 -4.46 10.51
CA PRO A 157 10.52 -5.71 10.25
C PRO A 157 8.99 -5.59 10.34
N PHE A 158 8.48 -4.68 11.18
CA PHE A 158 7.04 -4.41 11.27
C PHE A 158 6.50 -3.81 9.96
N LEU A 159 7.19 -2.78 9.43
CA LEU A 159 6.83 -2.19 8.13
C LEU A 159 6.96 -3.20 6.98
N GLU A 160 7.98 -4.07 7.02
CA GLU A 160 8.16 -5.11 6.01
C GLU A 160 7.01 -6.13 5.98
N ARG A 161 6.56 -6.59 7.15
CA ARG A 161 5.38 -7.47 7.24
C ARG A 161 4.13 -6.77 6.72
N MET A 162 3.91 -5.52 7.10
CA MET A 162 2.78 -4.72 6.60
C MET A 162 2.82 -4.57 5.07
N ARG A 163 4.02 -4.39 4.49
CA ARG A 163 4.23 -4.32 3.04
C ARG A 163 3.78 -5.60 2.35
N ASN A 164 4.07 -6.76 2.92
CA ASN A 164 3.68 -8.04 2.36
C ASN A 164 2.17 -8.25 2.38
N VAL A 165 1.49 -7.80 3.44
CA VAL A 165 0.02 -7.83 3.51
C VAL A 165 -0.59 -6.93 2.44
N PHE A 166 -0.11 -5.69 2.30
CA PHE A 166 -0.60 -4.78 1.26
C PHE A 166 -0.25 -5.25 -0.16
N ALA A 167 0.81 -6.03 -0.36
CA ALA A 167 1.05 -6.73 -1.63
C ALA A 167 -0.06 -7.76 -1.92
N GLY A 168 -0.50 -8.50 -0.90
CA GLY A 168 -1.67 -9.39 -0.99
C GLY A 168 -2.98 -8.66 -1.29
N VAL A 169 -3.22 -7.53 -0.61
CA VAL A 169 -4.36 -6.63 -0.90
C VAL A 169 -4.32 -6.15 -2.35
N HIS A 170 -3.15 -5.68 -2.82
CA HIS A 170 -2.99 -5.25 -4.20
C HIS A 170 -3.25 -6.39 -5.20
N ALA A 171 -2.84 -7.62 -4.90
CA ALA A 171 -3.14 -8.78 -5.74
C ALA A 171 -4.65 -9.10 -5.77
N LEU A 172 -5.34 -8.93 -4.64
CA LEU A 172 -6.77 -9.23 -4.51
C LEU A 172 -7.68 -8.18 -5.17
N LEU A 173 -7.36 -6.89 -5.01
CA LEU A 173 -8.17 -5.79 -5.53
C LEU A 173 -8.26 -5.79 -7.06
N GLU A 174 -9.41 -5.42 -7.60
CA GLU A 174 -9.61 -5.19 -9.03
C GLU A 174 -8.85 -3.95 -9.52
N PRO A 175 -8.42 -3.92 -10.80
CA PRO A 175 -7.94 -2.69 -11.43
C PRO A 175 -8.91 -1.53 -11.25
N GLY A 176 -8.40 -0.36 -10.88
CA GLY A 176 -9.18 0.83 -10.58
C GLY A 176 -9.77 0.88 -9.16
N GLY A 177 -9.68 -0.20 -8.39
CA GLY A 177 -10.15 -0.30 -7.01
C GLY A 177 -9.41 0.62 -6.03
N TRP A 178 -10.01 0.86 -4.88
CA TRP A 178 -9.50 1.77 -3.84
C TRP A 178 -8.83 0.99 -2.71
N CYS A 179 -7.79 1.57 -2.11
CA CYS A 179 -7.20 1.09 -0.87
C CYS A 179 -7.10 2.27 0.10
N ILE A 180 -7.83 2.17 1.21
CA ILE A 180 -7.97 3.21 2.23
C ILE A 180 -7.52 2.63 3.56
N ALA A 181 -6.42 3.16 4.09
CA ALA A 181 -5.81 2.68 5.32
C ALA A 181 -5.75 3.79 6.37
N MET A 182 -6.33 3.51 7.54
CA MET A 182 -6.36 4.43 8.67
C MET A 182 -5.08 4.22 9.47
N ALA A 183 -4.33 5.28 9.71
CA ALA A 183 -3.05 5.21 10.39
C ALA A 183 -2.78 6.42 11.27
N GLN A 184 -2.04 6.20 12.36
CA GLN A 184 -1.66 7.22 13.32
C GLN A 184 -0.13 7.28 13.49
N ASN A 185 0.46 8.47 13.66
CA ASN A 185 1.85 8.55 14.17
C ASN A 185 1.85 8.40 15.69
N LEU A 186 2.87 7.73 16.20
CA LEU A 186 2.90 7.21 17.56
C LEU A 186 3.89 7.99 18.43
N ARG A 187 3.71 7.85 19.74
CA ARG A 187 4.67 8.27 20.78
C ARG A 187 5.09 7.05 21.60
N LEU A 188 6.31 6.57 21.38
CA LEU A 188 6.85 5.40 22.07
C LEU A 188 8.06 5.81 22.91
N GLY A 189 7.97 5.68 24.24
CA GLY A 189 9.05 6.10 25.14
C GLY A 189 9.51 7.57 24.93
N GLY A 190 8.57 8.48 24.64
CA GLY A 190 8.85 9.89 24.32
C GLY A 190 9.29 10.16 22.87
N ARG A 191 9.63 9.13 22.08
CA ARG A 191 10.03 9.26 20.69
C ARG A 191 8.82 9.39 19.77
N PHE A 192 8.89 10.31 18.82
CA PHE A 192 7.94 10.39 17.70
C PHE A 192 8.25 9.30 16.67
N VAL A 193 7.27 8.45 16.36
CA VAL A 193 7.38 7.42 15.33
C VAL A 193 6.36 7.75 14.23
N PRO A 194 6.81 8.11 13.00
CA PRO A 194 5.96 8.63 11.93
C PRO A 194 5.18 7.54 11.18
N LEU A 195 4.51 6.64 11.91
CA LEU A 195 3.86 5.47 11.32
C LEU A 195 2.90 5.80 10.17
N ALA A 196 2.01 6.80 10.29
CA ALA A 196 1.11 7.13 9.19
C ALA A 196 1.84 7.56 7.91
N TRP A 197 2.98 8.25 8.05
CA TRP A 197 3.75 8.70 6.90
C TRP A 197 4.58 7.56 6.28
N ASP A 198 5.06 6.64 7.10
CA ASP A 198 5.77 5.45 6.61
C ASP A 198 4.79 4.49 5.92
N VAL A 199 3.56 4.36 6.44
CA VAL A 199 2.47 3.62 5.77
C VAL A 199 2.09 4.28 4.45
N ALA A 200 1.97 5.61 4.40
CA ALA A 200 1.69 6.31 3.15
C ALA A 200 2.78 6.04 2.10
N ARG A 201 4.06 6.06 2.49
CA ARG A 201 5.18 5.71 1.61
C ARG A 201 5.07 4.26 1.12
N LEU A 202 4.80 3.33 2.03
CA LEU A 202 4.65 1.90 1.74
C LEU A 202 3.50 1.64 0.76
N LEU A 203 2.35 2.28 0.95
CA LEU A 203 1.22 2.18 0.04
C LEU A 203 1.57 2.73 -1.35
N GLY A 204 2.29 3.86 -1.40
CA GLY A 204 2.80 4.47 -2.64
C GLY A 204 3.78 3.60 -3.43
N GLU A 205 4.30 2.51 -2.85
CA GLU A 205 5.14 1.56 -3.57
C GLU A 205 4.34 0.77 -4.63
N ARG A 206 3.02 0.58 -4.41
CA ARG A 206 2.15 -0.29 -5.23
C ARG A 206 0.83 0.36 -5.67
N PHE A 207 0.38 1.39 -4.97
CA PHE A 207 -0.82 2.14 -5.28
C PHE A 207 -0.45 3.57 -5.67
N VAL A 208 -1.31 4.20 -6.46
CA VAL A 208 -1.22 5.64 -6.70
C VAL A 208 -1.88 6.35 -5.52
N LEU A 209 -1.11 7.15 -4.77
CA LEU A 209 -1.65 8.00 -3.71
C LEU A 209 -2.62 9.02 -4.31
N HIS A 210 -3.81 9.16 -3.71
CA HIS A 210 -4.86 10.03 -4.22
C HIS A 210 -5.10 11.25 -3.33
N GLU A 211 -5.39 11.02 -2.05
CA GLU A 211 -5.59 12.06 -1.04
C GLU A 211 -5.38 11.49 0.37
N GLU A 212 -5.32 12.38 1.35
CA GLU A 212 -5.45 12.07 2.76
C GLU A 212 -6.66 12.78 3.37
N ARG A 213 -7.32 12.12 4.35
CA ARG A 213 -8.32 12.77 5.20
C ARG A 213 -7.89 12.69 6.66
N VAL A 214 -8.14 13.74 7.42
CA VAL A 214 -7.82 13.78 8.86
C VAL A 214 -9.05 13.38 9.67
N LEU A 215 -8.98 12.27 10.39
CA LEU A 215 -10.03 11.85 11.32
C LEU A 215 -9.71 12.43 12.70
N ILE A 216 -10.60 13.23 13.27
CA ILE A 216 -10.42 13.94 14.55
C ILE A 216 -11.39 13.36 15.58
N TYR A 217 -10.86 12.85 16.68
CA TYR A 217 -11.62 12.36 17.83
C TYR A 217 -11.67 13.46 18.89
N GLU A 218 -12.86 13.85 19.34
CA GLU A 218 -12.95 14.82 20.44
C GLU A 218 -12.80 14.13 21.79
N ARG A 219 -11.84 14.59 22.59
CA ARG A 219 -11.70 14.17 23.99
C ARG A 219 -12.40 15.17 24.89
N ALA A 220 -13.24 14.66 25.80
CA ALA A 220 -14.02 15.45 26.75
C ALA A 220 -13.17 16.38 27.67
N GLY A 221 -11.84 16.23 27.70
CA GLY A 221 -10.92 17.04 28.51
C GLY A 221 -10.09 18.08 27.74
N GLY A 222 -10.24 18.19 26.41
CA GLY A 222 -9.39 19.07 25.58
C GLY A 222 -7.91 18.65 25.52
N PRO A 223 -7.05 19.42 24.83
CA PRO A 223 -5.62 19.18 24.80
C PRO A 223 -5.01 19.38 26.20
N ALA A 224 -4.00 18.57 26.56
CA ALA A 224 -3.28 18.75 27.81
C ALA A 224 -2.63 20.15 27.86
N PRO A 225 -2.57 20.83 29.03
CA PRO A 225 -1.83 22.08 29.19
C PRO A 225 -0.39 21.95 28.67
N HIS A 226 0.17 23.04 28.16
CA HIS A 226 1.54 23.04 27.66
C HIS A 226 2.51 22.55 28.74
N GLY A 227 3.15 21.40 28.50
CA GLY A 227 4.13 20.80 29.42
C GLY A 227 3.62 19.63 30.27
N ASP A 228 2.31 19.36 30.29
CA ASP A 228 1.70 18.31 31.14
C ASP A 228 1.31 17.01 30.40
N GLY A 229 1.52 16.96 29.07
CA GLY A 229 1.31 15.75 28.27
C GLY A 229 2.30 15.67 27.13
N ALA A 230 2.76 14.45 26.82
CA ALA A 230 3.70 14.25 25.71
C ALA A 230 3.07 14.62 24.35
N THR A 231 1.74 14.46 24.18
CA THR A 231 0.93 14.98 23.06
C THR A 231 -0.57 15.02 23.40
N ASP A 232 -1.30 15.97 22.80
CA ASP A 232 -2.77 16.06 22.72
C ASP A 232 -3.35 15.32 21.50
N ARG A 233 -2.58 14.40 20.91
CA ARG A 233 -2.89 13.85 19.60
C ARG A 233 -4.19 13.05 19.62
N THR A 234 -5.23 13.60 19.00
CA THR A 234 -6.54 12.97 18.85
C THR A 234 -6.93 12.79 17.39
N HIS A 235 -5.95 12.51 16.52
CA HIS A 235 -6.22 12.34 15.10
C HIS A 235 -5.51 11.16 14.46
N GLU A 236 -6.16 10.64 13.43
CA GLU A 236 -5.67 9.64 12.49
C GLU A 236 -5.73 10.19 11.05
N TYR A 237 -5.02 9.54 10.15
CA TYR A 237 -5.07 9.81 8.72
C TYR A 237 -5.76 8.65 8.03
N ALA A 238 -6.78 8.93 7.23
CA ALA A 238 -7.24 8.00 6.21
C ALA A 238 -6.42 8.25 4.95
N LEU A 239 -5.54 7.32 4.62
CA LEU A 239 -4.66 7.38 3.45
C LEU A 239 -5.39 6.74 2.26
N VAL A 240 -5.83 7.56 1.31
CA VAL A 240 -6.64 7.11 0.17
C VAL A 240 -5.75 6.88 -1.04
N CYS A 241 -5.72 5.63 -1.50
CA CYS A 241 -4.89 5.20 -2.62
C CYS A 241 -5.76 4.48 -3.66
N ARG A 242 -5.30 4.46 -4.90
CA ARG A 242 -5.97 3.76 -6.00
C ARG A 242 -5.05 2.71 -6.63
N LYS A 243 -5.61 1.54 -6.92
CA LYS A 243 -4.95 0.53 -7.77
C LYS A 243 -5.08 1.00 -9.22
N ALA A 244 -4.15 1.85 -9.64
CA ALA A 244 -4.11 2.39 -10.98
C ALA A 244 -2.71 2.18 -11.58
N PRO A 245 -2.59 2.16 -12.91
CA PRO A 245 -1.30 2.30 -13.58
C PRO A 245 -0.57 3.53 -13.04
N LEU A 246 0.76 3.44 -12.94
CA LEU A 246 1.58 4.54 -12.44
C LEU A 246 1.53 5.76 -13.38
N ALA A 247 1.32 5.50 -14.69
CA ALA A 247 1.20 6.51 -15.73
C ALA A 247 2.43 7.44 -15.82
N SER A 248 3.61 6.85 -16.01
CA SER A 248 4.83 7.56 -16.39
C SER A 248 4.61 8.40 -17.66
N ASP A 249 5.18 9.61 -17.67
CA ASP A 249 5.10 10.56 -18.78
C ASP A 249 5.93 10.08 -19.97
N ALA A 250 5.25 9.76 -21.07
CA ALA A 250 5.88 9.16 -22.25
C ALA A 250 6.86 10.12 -22.96
N ASP A 251 6.59 11.42 -22.96
CA ASP A 251 7.49 12.41 -23.56
C ASP A 251 8.77 12.56 -22.74
N ALA A 252 8.66 12.62 -21.42
CA ALA A 252 9.81 12.67 -20.53
C ALA A 252 10.62 11.36 -20.56
N ALA A 253 9.95 10.21 -20.68
CA ALA A 253 10.59 8.92 -20.91
C ALA A 253 11.39 8.89 -22.23
N ARG A 254 10.82 9.42 -23.33
CA ARG A 254 11.53 9.57 -24.62
C ARG A 254 12.74 10.49 -24.49
N ALA A 255 12.55 11.65 -23.86
CA ALA A 255 13.63 12.62 -23.65
C ALA A 255 14.77 12.04 -22.82
N LEU A 256 14.45 11.24 -21.79
CA LEU A 256 15.41 10.50 -20.99
C LEU A 256 16.22 9.53 -21.85
N VAL A 257 15.56 8.63 -22.60
CA VAL A 257 16.25 7.65 -23.44
C VAL A 257 17.14 8.33 -24.49
N ALA A 258 16.64 9.40 -25.12
CA ALA A 258 17.44 10.19 -26.06
C ALA A 258 18.67 10.84 -25.39
N ALA A 259 18.55 11.29 -24.14
CA ALA A 259 19.67 11.81 -23.36
C ALA A 259 20.70 10.74 -23.02
N LEU A 260 20.25 9.56 -22.58
CA LEU A 260 21.14 8.43 -22.31
C LEU A 260 21.93 8.01 -23.56
N THR A 261 21.27 7.94 -24.72
CA THR A 261 21.93 7.64 -26.00
C THR A 261 22.95 8.71 -26.37
N ARG A 262 22.59 9.99 -26.27
CA ARG A 262 23.47 11.13 -26.58
C ARG A 262 24.70 11.16 -25.68
N ASP A 263 24.56 10.79 -24.41
CA ASP A 263 25.65 10.81 -23.43
C ASP A 263 26.48 9.51 -23.45
N GLY A 264 26.17 8.59 -24.36
CA GLY A 264 26.98 7.41 -24.68
C GLY A 264 26.83 6.25 -23.70
N PHE A 265 25.68 6.13 -23.03
CA PHE A 265 25.40 4.98 -22.17
C PHE A 265 25.11 3.73 -23.00
N ALA A 266 25.64 2.58 -22.58
CA ALA A 266 25.29 1.29 -23.15
C ALA A 266 24.05 0.73 -22.44
N PHE A 267 22.93 0.63 -23.16
CA PHE A 267 21.69 0.07 -22.66
C PHE A 267 20.81 -0.46 -23.81
N ALA A 268 19.82 -1.27 -23.46
CA ALA A 268 18.72 -1.66 -24.33
C ALA A 268 17.40 -1.38 -23.61
N VAL A 269 16.38 -0.91 -24.34
CA VAL A 269 15.04 -0.70 -23.81
C VAL A 269 14.21 -1.96 -24.07
N PHE A 270 13.41 -2.40 -23.09
CA PHE A 270 12.47 -3.50 -23.27
C PHE A 270 11.10 -3.18 -22.65
N GLY A 271 10.21 -4.17 -22.60
CA GLY A 271 8.94 -4.03 -21.90
C GLY A 271 7.93 -3.12 -22.61
N GLY A 272 7.11 -2.42 -21.81
CA GLY A 272 5.99 -1.60 -22.30
C GLY A 272 6.44 -0.39 -23.12
N PHE A 273 7.52 0.27 -22.68
CA PHE A 273 8.05 1.43 -23.39
C PHE A 273 8.61 1.08 -24.77
N ALA A 274 9.34 -0.04 -24.90
CA ALA A 274 9.87 -0.50 -26.18
C ALA A 274 8.76 -0.77 -27.21
N ARG A 275 7.66 -1.43 -26.80
CA ARG A 275 6.50 -1.65 -27.68
C ARG A 275 5.88 -0.34 -28.16
N ARG A 276 5.78 0.65 -27.27
CA ARG A 276 5.26 1.98 -27.61
C ARG A 276 6.13 2.69 -28.65
N LEU A 277 7.46 2.63 -28.50
CA LEU A 277 8.39 3.20 -29.47
C LEU A 277 8.25 2.53 -30.86
N ALA A 278 8.10 1.20 -30.90
CA ALA A 278 7.91 0.47 -32.16
C ALA A 278 6.56 0.79 -32.84
N ALA A 279 5.48 0.89 -32.07
CA ALA A 279 4.16 1.28 -32.58
C ALA A 279 4.19 2.71 -33.18
N GLU A 280 4.81 3.66 -32.49
CA GLU A 280 4.98 5.04 -32.97
C GLU A 280 5.85 5.12 -34.25
N ALA A 281 6.79 4.19 -34.43
CA ALA A 281 7.61 4.06 -35.64
C ALA A 281 6.88 3.37 -36.81
N GLY A 282 5.59 3.02 -36.67
CA GLY A 282 4.78 2.40 -37.71
C GLY A 282 4.96 0.88 -37.85
N HIS A 283 5.51 0.20 -36.83
CA HIS A 283 5.84 -1.23 -36.88
C HIS A 283 4.82 -2.14 -36.18
N ALA A 284 3.74 -1.61 -35.57
CA ALA A 284 2.66 -2.40 -34.97
C ALA A 284 1.35 -1.62 -34.80
N ASP A 285 0.22 -2.34 -34.89
CA ASP A 285 -1.13 -1.90 -34.50
C ASP A 285 -1.29 -2.21 -33.00
N ASP A 286 -0.82 -1.31 -32.12
CA ASP A 286 -0.86 -1.50 -30.66
C ASP A 286 -1.56 -0.32 -29.97
N ASP A 287 -2.21 -0.61 -28.85
CA ASP A 287 -3.02 0.30 -28.06
C ASP A 287 -2.15 1.35 -27.35
N THR A 288 -1.77 2.41 -28.09
CA THR A 288 -1.03 3.57 -27.55
C THR A 288 -1.77 4.32 -26.44
N ASP A 289 -3.05 3.99 -26.20
CA ASP A 289 -3.90 4.55 -25.15
C ASP A 289 -3.62 3.91 -23.77
N THR A 290 -2.96 2.74 -23.73
CA THR A 290 -2.53 2.13 -22.47
C THR A 290 -1.48 3.01 -21.76
N PRO A 291 -1.67 3.35 -20.47
CA PRO A 291 -0.70 4.14 -19.72
C PRO A 291 0.67 3.47 -19.64
N LEU A 292 1.73 4.24 -19.89
CA LEU A 292 3.10 3.80 -19.66
C LEU A 292 3.34 3.66 -18.15
N ASN A 293 3.83 2.52 -17.67
CA ASN A 293 4.16 2.37 -16.25
C ASN A 293 5.58 2.85 -15.95
N ASP A 294 6.54 2.45 -16.77
CA ASP A 294 7.97 2.63 -16.56
C ASP A 294 8.78 2.47 -17.86
N VAL A 295 10.04 2.86 -17.79
CA VAL A 295 11.08 2.60 -18.79
C VAL A 295 11.97 1.47 -18.28
N ASP A 296 11.84 0.28 -18.88
CA ASP A 296 12.68 -0.86 -18.55
C ASP A 296 14.00 -0.80 -19.34
N LEU A 297 15.13 -0.69 -18.63
CA LEU A 297 16.47 -0.71 -19.20
C LEU A 297 17.21 -1.99 -18.83
N VAL A 298 17.82 -2.64 -19.81
CA VAL A 298 18.89 -3.63 -19.58
C VAL A 298 20.22 -2.97 -19.84
N VAL A 299 21.17 -3.11 -18.92
CA VAL A 299 22.55 -2.61 -19.07
C VAL A 299 23.57 -3.76 -18.96
N PRO A 300 24.79 -3.60 -19.52
CA PRO A 300 25.85 -4.60 -19.38
C PRO A 300 26.21 -4.89 -17.92
N PRO A 301 26.74 -6.09 -17.60
CA PRO A 301 27.30 -6.42 -16.27
C PRO A 301 28.62 -5.70 -16.00
N ASP A 302 28.59 -4.37 -15.96
CA ASP A 302 29.72 -3.49 -15.68
C ASP A 302 29.40 -2.57 -14.50
N ASP A 303 29.95 -2.87 -13.32
CA ASP A 303 29.74 -2.12 -12.08
C ASP A 303 30.04 -0.62 -12.23
N ALA A 304 31.07 -0.27 -13.01
CA ALA A 304 31.46 1.13 -13.23
C ALA A 304 30.43 1.84 -14.12
N GLY A 305 30.01 1.21 -15.22
CA GLY A 305 28.96 1.69 -16.10
C GLY A 305 27.61 1.84 -15.39
N VAL A 306 27.20 0.84 -14.60
CA VAL A 306 25.97 0.87 -13.78
C VAL A 306 26.03 2.02 -12.78
N SER A 307 27.13 2.14 -12.03
CA SER A 307 27.31 3.23 -11.06
C SER A 307 27.25 4.60 -11.73
N ARG A 308 27.91 4.76 -12.89
CA ARG A 308 27.89 6.00 -13.67
C ARG A 308 26.46 6.35 -14.14
N LEU A 309 25.70 5.37 -14.62
CA LEU A 309 24.31 5.59 -15.04
C LEU A 309 23.44 6.03 -13.86
N LEU A 310 23.53 5.34 -12.73
CA LEU A 310 22.76 5.69 -11.55
C LEU A 310 23.13 7.09 -11.01
N GLN A 311 24.42 7.45 -10.99
CA GLN A 311 24.86 8.80 -10.63
C GLN A 311 24.32 9.86 -11.59
N TRP A 312 24.28 9.56 -12.88
CA TRP A 312 23.71 10.45 -13.89
C TRP A 312 22.20 10.65 -13.67
N LEU A 313 21.45 9.58 -13.38
CA LEU A 313 20.03 9.66 -13.04
C LEU A 313 19.82 10.47 -11.75
N GLU A 314 20.63 10.26 -10.72
CA GLU A 314 20.57 11.02 -9.48
C GLU A 314 20.84 12.52 -9.72
N ALA A 315 21.84 12.85 -10.55
CA ALA A 315 22.14 14.22 -10.95
C ALA A 315 21.01 14.87 -11.77
N ASP A 316 20.26 14.08 -12.53
CA ASP A 316 19.02 14.51 -13.23
C ASP A 316 17.81 14.58 -12.26
N GLY A 317 18.01 14.38 -10.95
CA GLY A 317 16.97 14.55 -9.93
C GLY A 317 16.09 13.32 -9.71
N PHE A 318 16.51 12.14 -10.16
CA PHE A 318 15.85 10.89 -9.78
C PHE A 318 16.25 10.47 -8.35
N SER A 319 15.28 9.98 -7.59
CA SER A 319 15.56 9.19 -6.39
C SER A 319 15.81 7.74 -6.77
N LEU A 320 16.86 7.15 -6.23
CA LEU A 320 17.27 5.77 -6.51
C LEU A 320 16.89 4.83 -5.37
N GLU A 321 16.31 3.69 -5.74
CA GLU A 321 15.82 2.68 -4.81
C GLU A 321 16.20 1.27 -5.28
N SER A 322 16.38 0.36 -4.33
CA SER A 322 16.45 -1.08 -4.57
C SER A 322 15.61 -1.77 -3.49
N TRP A 323 14.55 -2.48 -3.90
CA TRP A 323 13.57 -3.06 -2.96
C TRP A 323 13.06 -2.04 -1.92
N ASN A 324 12.75 -0.83 -2.38
CA ASN A 324 12.24 0.29 -1.56
C ASN A 324 13.23 0.82 -0.49
N ALA A 325 14.50 0.40 -0.54
CA ALA A 325 15.57 1.04 0.21
C ALA A 325 16.30 2.03 -0.71
N ARG A 326 16.55 3.25 -0.22
CA ARG A 326 17.40 4.20 -0.93
C ARG A 326 18.78 3.61 -1.13
N ILE A 327 19.30 3.77 -2.34
CA ILE A 327 20.67 3.39 -2.68
C ILE A 327 21.45 4.65 -3.05
N THR A 328 22.75 4.62 -2.80
CA THR A 328 23.67 5.66 -3.22
C THR A 328 24.80 4.99 -3.98
N PRO A 329 25.04 5.35 -5.25
CA PRO A 329 26.18 4.85 -6.00
C PRO A 329 27.52 5.21 -5.32
N PRO A 330 28.59 4.42 -5.52
CA PRO A 330 28.68 3.29 -6.44
C PRO A 330 27.96 2.03 -5.94
N VAL A 331 27.49 1.22 -6.89
CA VAL A 331 26.85 -0.07 -6.62
C VAL A 331 27.57 -1.18 -7.38
N ALA A 332 27.55 -2.39 -6.83
CA ALA A 332 28.02 -3.58 -7.53
C ALA A 332 26.83 -4.28 -8.21
N ALA A 333 27.02 -4.81 -9.42
CA ALA A 333 26.04 -5.68 -10.10
C ALA A 333 25.67 -6.89 -9.22
N ALA A 334 26.62 -7.37 -8.42
CA ALA A 334 26.37 -8.42 -7.43
C ALA A 334 25.29 -8.04 -6.39
N ALA A 335 25.03 -6.75 -6.15
CA ALA A 335 23.95 -6.28 -5.29
C ALA A 335 22.55 -6.59 -5.85
N LEU A 336 22.46 -7.02 -7.11
CA LEU A 336 21.26 -7.54 -7.78
C LEU A 336 21.16 -9.07 -7.77
N ARG A 337 22.11 -9.83 -7.19
CA ARG A 337 22.04 -11.31 -7.16
C ARG A 337 20.75 -11.89 -6.55
N TYR A 338 20.00 -11.07 -5.81
CA TYR A 338 18.69 -11.38 -5.26
C TYR A 338 17.62 -10.31 -5.58
N ARG A 339 17.93 -9.36 -6.46
CA ARG A 339 17.08 -8.20 -6.77
C ARG A 339 16.99 -8.01 -8.28
N HIS A 340 15.79 -7.85 -8.82
CA HIS A 340 15.61 -7.86 -10.28
C HIS A 340 16.06 -6.57 -10.98
N TYR A 341 16.03 -5.42 -10.30
CA TYR A 341 16.40 -4.11 -10.87
C TYR A 341 16.75 -3.09 -9.77
N PHE A 342 17.43 -2.03 -10.17
CA PHE A 342 17.43 -0.74 -9.47
C PHE A 342 16.33 0.14 -10.03
N ARG A 343 15.57 0.82 -9.18
CA ARG A 343 14.48 1.70 -9.59
C ARG A 343 14.88 3.15 -9.41
N ALA A 344 14.69 3.95 -10.44
CA ALA A 344 14.81 5.39 -10.39
C ALA A 344 13.43 6.02 -10.60
N ARG A 345 13.05 6.97 -9.74
CA ARG A 345 11.80 7.73 -9.87
C ARG A 345 12.07 9.22 -9.80
N ARG A 346 11.39 9.99 -10.65
CA ARG A 346 11.39 11.46 -10.59
C ARG A 346 9.99 11.98 -10.84
N VAL A 347 9.58 12.96 -10.04
CA VAL A 347 8.38 13.76 -10.29
C VAL A 347 8.81 15.19 -10.53
N ASP A 348 8.40 15.79 -11.63
CA ASP A 348 8.72 17.19 -11.93
C ASP A 348 7.74 18.17 -11.27
N ALA A 349 8.01 19.47 -11.38
CA ALA A 349 7.18 20.52 -10.79
C ALA A 349 5.74 20.59 -11.36
N ARG A 350 5.45 19.88 -12.45
CA ARG A 350 4.11 19.76 -13.05
C ARG A 350 3.41 18.46 -12.62
N GLY A 351 4.03 17.67 -11.75
CA GLY A 351 3.51 16.38 -11.31
C GLY A 351 3.74 15.23 -12.30
N ARG A 352 4.53 15.44 -13.36
CA ARG A 352 4.84 14.39 -14.33
C ARG A 352 5.83 13.42 -13.72
N LEU A 353 5.45 12.16 -13.65
CA LEU A 353 6.26 11.08 -13.10
C LEU A 353 7.02 10.39 -14.22
N VAL A 354 8.28 10.02 -13.96
CA VAL A 354 9.03 9.06 -14.77
C VAL A 354 9.60 8.00 -13.83
N GLN A 355 9.28 6.75 -14.09
CA GLN A 355 9.91 5.59 -13.48
C GLN A 355 10.82 4.87 -14.48
N VAL A 356 12.00 4.48 -14.02
CA VAL A 356 13.01 3.74 -14.80
C VAL A 356 13.47 2.56 -13.99
N ASP A 357 13.36 1.36 -14.53
CA ASP A 357 13.84 0.13 -13.89
C ASP A 357 15.09 -0.35 -14.64
N VAL A 358 16.23 -0.29 -13.95
CA VAL A 358 17.56 -0.64 -14.48
C VAL A 358 17.92 -2.06 -14.06
N THR A 359 17.84 -2.98 -15.01
CA THR A 359 18.24 -4.39 -14.88
C THR A 359 19.66 -4.56 -15.41
N VAL A 360 20.49 -5.30 -14.69
CA VAL A 360 21.85 -5.65 -15.16
C VAL A 360 21.79 -7.04 -15.79
N ALA A 361 22.27 -7.18 -17.03
CA ALA A 361 22.31 -8.46 -17.71
C ALA A 361 23.28 -9.43 -17.02
N ASP A 362 22.98 -10.73 -17.02
CA ASP A 362 23.85 -11.73 -16.38
C ASP A 362 25.21 -11.87 -17.08
N THR A 363 25.24 -11.68 -18.41
CA THR A 363 26.44 -11.80 -19.24
C THR A 363 26.47 -10.73 -20.33
N GLN A 364 27.67 -10.45 -20.84
CA GLN A 364 27.85 -9.54 -21.98
C GLN A 364 27.12 -10.02 -23.24
N GLU A 365 27.10 -11.34 -23.46
CA GLU A 365 26.36 -11.98 -24.56
C GLU A 365 24.85 -11.85 -24.38
N GLY A 366 24.36 -12.01 -23.15
CA GLY A 366 22.95 -11.79 -22.80
C GLY A 366 22.52 -10.36 -23.08
N PHE A 367 23.35 -9.37 -22.71
CA PHE A 367 23.12 -7.98 -23.07
C PHE A 367 23.08 -7.78 -24.61
N ALA A 368 24.05 -8.33 -25.35
CA ALA A 368 24.10 -8.20 -26.80
C ALA A 368 22.86 -8.80 -27.48
N ALA A 369 22.35 -9.93 -26.99
CA ALA A 369 21.12 -10.53 -27.48
C ALA A 369 19.89 -9.65 -27.23
N CYS A 370 19.77 -9.05 -26.03
CA CYS A 370 18.72 -8.08 -25.73
C CYS A 370 18.80 -6.83 -26.61
N ALA A 371 20.02 -6.30 -26.82
CA ALA A 371 20.25 -5.12 -27.65
C ALA A 371 19.94 -5.39 -29.14
N ALA A 372 20.26 -6.58 -29.65
CA ALA A 372 19.93 -6.99 -31.02
C ALA A 372 18.41 -7.15 -31.21
N GLY A 373 17.72 -7.81 -30.26
CA GLY A 373 16.27 -7.99 -30.32
C GLY A 373 15.45 -6.69 -30.17
N ALA A 374 16.05 -5.62 -29.63
CA ALA A 374 15.47 -4.28 -29.55
C ALA A 374 15.64 -3.46 -30.83
N ASN A 375 16.57 -3.83 -31.72
CA ASN A 375 16.79 -3.20 -33.03
C ASN A 375 16.04 -3.91 -34.17
N ASP A 376 15.64 -5.17 -33.98
CA ASP A 376 14.91 -6.01 -34.96
C ASP A 376 13.38 -5.91 -34.84
N ARG A 377 12.85 -5.02 -34.00
CA ARG A 377 11.41 -4.73 -33.80
C ARG A 377 11.18 -3.24 -33.85
#